data_AF-A0A3P1SML4-F1
#
_entry.id   AF-A0A3P1SML4-F1
#
_cell.length_a   1.000
_cell.length_b   1.000
_cell.length_c   1.000
_cell.angle_alpha   90.00
_cell.angle_beta   90.00
_cell.angle_gamma   90.00
#
_symmetry.space_group_name_H-M   'P 1'
#
loop_
_entity.id
_entity.type
_entity.pdbx_description
1 polymer ?
#
loop_
_entity_poly.entity_id
_entity_poly.type
_entity_poly.pdbx_seq_one_letter_code
_entity_poly.pdbx_strand_id
1 'polypeptide(L)' 'MHQISYGDYRITAMVRPVGRNRWLLVPKIYHKDLKDTIFHNAGELEQVPENQVMANTEEEAIKQCFELGKLVIDADLH' A
#
# COMPACT_ATOMS: atom_id res chain seq x y z
N MET A 1 7.66 11.60 0.72
CA MET A 1 7.20 10.31 1.26
C MET A 1 5.74 10.47 1.65
N HIS A 2 4.83 9.68 1.08
CA HIS A 2 3.38 9.82 1.26
C HIS A 2 2.92 8.88 2.38
N GLN A 3 2.40 9.43 3.48
CA GLN A 3 2.01 8.65 4.65
C GLN A 3 0.72 9.16 5.27
N ILE A 4 -0.13 8.24 5.75
CA ILE A 4 -1.34 8.54 6.52
C ILE A 4 -1.40 7.71 7.80
N SER A 5 -2.23 8.12 8.75
CA SER A 5 -2.63 7.29 9.88
C SER A 5 -4.03 6.75 9.64
N TYR A 6 -4.28 5.50 10.04
CA TYR A 6 -5.56 4.83 9.92
C TYR A 6 -5.77 3.94 11.15
N GLY A 7 -6.67 4.33 12.06
CA GLY A 7 -6.77 3.70 13.38
C GLY A 7 -5.43 3.72 14.13
N ASP A 8 -5.00 2.55 14.62
CA ASP A 8 -3.70 2.35 15.27
C ASP A 8 -2.56 2.02 14.30
N TYR A 9 -2.79 2.23 13.01
CA TYR A 9 -1.85 1.91 11.96
C TYR A 9 -1.35 3.16 11.25
N ARG A 10 -0.18 3.03 10.64
CA ARG A 10 0.47 4.00 9.80
C ARG A 10 0.74 3.37 8.44
N ILE A 11 0.18 3.97 7.40
CA ILE A 11 0.31 3.49 6.02
C ILE A 11 1.24 4.44 5.27
N THR A 12 2.32 3.93 4.70
CA THR A 12 3.18 4.65 3.77
C THR A 12 2.94 4.11 2.37
N ALA A 13 2.43 4.94 1.47
CA ALA A 13 2.23 4.57 0.08
C ALA A 13 3.57 4.59 -0.66
N MET A 14 3.95 3.44 -1.21
CA MET A 14 5.03 3.35 -2.19
C MET A 14 4.44 2.87 -3.50
N VAL A 15 4.62 3.64 -4.56
CA VAL A 15 4.16 3.27 -5.90
C VAL A 15 5.34 3.25 -6.86
N ARG A 16 5.31 2.34 -7.84
CA ARG A 16 6.33 2.30 -8.91
C ARG A 16 5.65 2.17 -10.27
N PRO A 17 6.06 2.96 -11.27
CA PRO A 17 5.55 2.78 -12.63
C PRO A 17 6.10 1.48 -13.21
N VAL A 18 5.24 0.67 -13.82
CA VAL A 18 5.61 -0.62 -14.44
C VAL A 18 5.28 -0.69 -15.94
N GLY A 19 4.63 0.34 -16.50
CA GLY A 19 4.28 0.43 -17.91
C GLY A 19 3.17 1.43 -18.18
N ARG A 20 2.64 1.46 -19.41
CA ARG A 20 1.54 2.34 -19.92
C ARG A 20 0.47 2.69 -18.85
N ASN A 21 0.68 3.78 -18.11
CA ASN A 21 -0.18 4.25 -17.01
C ASN A 21 -0.49 3.17 -15.96
N ARG A 22 0.39 2.18 -15.81
CA ARG A 22 0.27 1.08 -14.86
C ARG A 22 1.26 1.28 -13.74
N TRP A 23 0.76 1.14 -12.52
CA TRP A 23 1.49 1.38 -11.30
C TRP A 23 1.38 0.17 -10.40
N LEU A 24 2.52 -0.26 -9.86
CA LEU A 24 2.57 -1.23 -8.79
C LEU A 24 2.38 -0.50 -7.46
N LEU A 25 1.42 -0.95 -6.67
CA LEU A 25 1.11 -0.43 -5.33
C LEU A 25 1.77 -1.29 -4.27
N VAL A 26 2.55 -0.67 -3.39
CA VAL A 26 3.28 -1.36 -2.32
C VAL A 26 3.09 -0.58 -1.01
N PRO A 27 1.89 -0.64 -0.39
CA PRO A 27 1.67 0.00 0.89
C PRO A 27 2.53 -0.66 1.97
N LYS A 28 3.25 0.15 2.76
CA LYS A 28 3.90 -0.31 3.98
C LYS A 28 3.02 0.04 5.17
N ILE A 29 2.71 -0.94 6.00
CA ILE A 29 1.75 -0.78 7.09
C ILE A 29 2.42 -1.14 8.42
N TYR A 30 2.44 -0.19 9.34
CA TYR A 30 3.01 -0.34 10.68
C TYR A 30 1.93 -0.12 11.73
N HIS A 31 1.83 -1.01 12.73
CA HIS A 31 1.07 -0.70 13.95
C HIS A 31 1.84 0.34 14.77
N LYS A 32 1.14 1.24 15.47
CA LYS A 32 1.76 2.26 16.33
C LYS A 32 2.48 1.65 17.54
N ASP A 33 1.94 0.55 18.07
CA ASP A 33 2.45 -0.09 19.29
C ASP A 33 3.42 -1.25 19.05
N LEU A 34 3.53 -1.75 17.81
CA LEU A 34 4.51 -2.80 17.47
C LEU A 34 5.75 -2.16 16.85
N LYS A 35 6.93 -2.61 17.29
CA LYS A 35 8.19 -2.40 16.55
C LYS A 35 8.25 -3.24 15.26
N ASP A 36 7.39 -4.27 15.17
CA ASP A 36 7.27 -5.15 14.02
C ASP A 36 6.11 -4.73 13.10
N THR A 37 6.40 -4.76 11.81
CA THR A 37 5.51 -4.41 10.71
C THR A 37 4.45 -5.50 10.54
N ILE A 38 3.16 -5.15 10.59
CA ILE A 38 2.09 -6.13 10.30
C ILE A 38 2.18 -6.60 8.85
N PHE A 39 2.72 -5.76 7.95
CA PHE A 39 3.01 -6.13 6.56
C PHE A 39 4.45 -5.78 6.16
N HIS A 40 5.35 -6.78 6.21
CA HIS A 40 6.69 -6.69 5.64
C HIS A 40 6.78 -7.24 4.20
N ASN A 41 5.67 -7.33 3.46
CA ASN A 41 5.68 -8.03 2.18
C ASN A 41 5.93 -7.13 0.96
N ALA A 42 6.92 -6.24 1.04
CA ALA A 42 7.39 -5.53 -0.15
C ALA A 42 7.91 -6.50 -1.24
N GLY A 43 8.37 -7.71 -0.88
CA GLY A 43 8.82 -8.74 -1.81
C GLY A 43 7.72 -9.69 -2.34
N GLU A 44 6.73 -10.05 -1.51
CA GLU A 44 5.63 -10.92 -1.95
C GLU A 44 4.55 -10.15 -2.74
N LEU A 45 4.30 -8.87 -2.41
CA LEU A 45 3.35 -8.01 -3.14
C LEU A 45 3.81 -7.69 -4.57
N GLU A 46 5.12 -7.72 -4.85
CA GLU A 46 5.69 -7.58 -6.20
C GLU A 46 5.29 -8.75 -7.11
N GLN A 47 5.00 -9.92 -6.53
CA GLN A 47 4.59 -11.12 -7.27
C GLN A 47 3.06 -11.27 -7.38
N VAL A 48 2.28 -10.45 -6.67
CA VAL A 48 0.82 -10.46 -6.73
C VAL A 48 0.35 -9.51 -7.84
N PRO A 49 -0.20 -10.04 -8.97
CA PRO A 49 -0.60 -9.21 -10.11
C PRO A 49 -1.69 -8.20 -9.76
N GLU A 50 -2.48 -8.47 -8.73
CA GLU A 50 -3.61 -7.66 -8.27
C GLU A 50 -3.18 -6.30 -7.68
N ASN A 51 -1.91 -6.13 -7.34
CA ASN A 51 -1.37 -4.85 -6.86
C ASN A 51 -0.97 -3.90 -8.00
N GLN A 52 -1.17 -4.30 -9.26
CA GLN A 52 -0.95 -3.43 -10.40
C GLN A 52 -2.26 -2.75 -10.80
N VAL A 53 -2.29 -1.43 -10.67
CA VAL A 53 -3.47 -0.63 -11.03
C VAL A 53 -3.20 0.27 -12.22
N MET A 54 -4.27 0.64 -12.91
CA MET A 54 -4.21 1.71 -13.91
C MET A 54 -4.45 3.04 -13.20
N ALA A 55 -3.53 3.99 -13.39
CA ALA A 55 -3.65 5.35 -12.89
C ALA A 55 -2.99 6.32 -13.88
N ASN A 56 -3.67 7.43 -14.18
CA ASN A 56 -3.17 8.42 -15.14
C ASN A 56 -2.04 9.25 -14.55
N THR A 57 -1.98 9.34 -13.22
CA THR A 57 -0.97 10.10 -12.49
C THR A 57 -0.42 9.29 -11.31
N GLU A 58 0.78 9.67 -10.85
CA GLU A 58 1.36 9.13 -9.63
C GLU A 58 0.47 9.42 -8.41
N GLU A 59 -0.16 10.59 -8.34
CA GLU A 59 -1.03 10.98 -7.24
C GLU A 59 -2.27 10.07 -7.15
N GLU A 60 -2.87 9.71 -8.29
CA GLU A 60 -3.96 8.73 -8.34
C GLU A 60 -3.49 7.34 -7.87
N ALA A 61 -2.30 6.91 -8.28
CA ALA A 61 -1.73 5.64 -7.81
C ALA A 61 -1.48 5.66 -6.30
N ILE A 62 -0.98 6.77 -5.75
CA ILE A 62 -0.76 6.96 -4.31
C ILE A 62 -2.09 6.86 -3.54
N LYS A 63 -3.16 7.51 -4.02
CA LYS A 63 -4.49 7.42 -3.40
C LYS A 63 -4.98 5.98 -3.37
N GLN A 64 -4.88 5.27 -4.50
CA GLN A 64 -5.25 3.86 -4.57
C GLN A 64 -4.38 2.97 -3.66
N CYS A 65 -3.09 3.29 -3.52
CA CYS A 65 -2.18 2.59 -2.60
C CYS A 65 -2.62 2.73 -1.14
N PHE A 66 -3.15 3.89 -0.76
CA PHE A 66 -3.70 4.07 0.59
C PHE A 66 -4.98 3.27 0.80
N GLU A 67 -5.90 3.26 -0.16
CA GLU A 67 -7.13 2.46 -0.06
C GLU A 67 -6.82 0.96 0.03
N LEU A 68 -5.86 0.46 -0.75
CA LEU A 68 -5.36 -0.90 -0.61
C LEU A 68 -4.82 -1.16 0.80
N GLY A 69 -4.03 -0.24 1.34
CA GLY A 69 -3.51 -0.36 2.70
C GLY A 69 -4.58 -0.42 3.78
N LYS A 70 -5.67 0.35 3.64
CA LYS A 70 -6.82 0.30 4.56
C LYS A 70 -7.57 -1.02 4.46
N LEU A 71 -7.83 -1.50 3.24
CA LEU A 71 -8.50 -2.79 3.01
C LEU A 71 -7.74 -3.95 3.64
N VAL A 72 -6.41 -3.95 3.54
CA VAL A 72 -5.56 -4.96 4.17
C VAL A 72 -5.70 -4.93 5.69
N ILE A 73 -5.71 -3.75 6.31
CA ILE A 73 -5.90 -3.59 7.76
C ILE A 73 -7.29 -4.08 8.17
N ASP A 74 -8.33 -3.65 7.46
CA ASP A 74 -9.72 -3.99 7.80
C ASP A 74 -9.98 -5.51 7.66
N ALA A 75 -9.30 -6.18 6.72
CA ALA A 75 -9.37 -7.62 6.51
C ALA A 75 -8.57 -8.43 7.55
N ASP A 76 -7.43 -7.91 8.04
CA ASP A 76 -6.64 -8.55 9.11
C ASP A 76 -7.32 -8.43 10.49
N LEU A 77 -8.10 -7.37 10.70
CA LEU A 77 -8.88 -7.14 11.91
C LEU A 77 -10.17 -8.00 12.02
N HIS A 78 -10.54 -8.74 10.97
CA HIS A 78 -11.72 -9.63 10.93
C HIS A 78 -11.33 -11.10 11.00
#